data_AF-A0A6B2B1X8-F1
#
_entry.id   AF-A0A6B2B1X8-F1
#
_cell.length_a   1.000
_cell.length_b   1.000
_cell.length_c   1.000
_cell.angle_alpha   90.00
_cell.angle_beta   90.00
_cell.angle_gamma   90.00
#
_symmetry.space_group_name_H-M   'P 1'
#
loop_
_entity.id
_entity.type
_entity.pdbx_description
1 polymer ?
#
loop_
_entity_poly.entity_id
_entity_poly.type
_entity_poly.pdbx_seq_one_letter_code
_entity_poly.pdbx_strand_id
1 'polypeptide(L)'
;MGINDRIRLAIEARELSLKEAAKVCSLSYSSLQNWVGGIREPRPEALIALGSHLGISIDWLLTGEGPMMRGGPHTDSSNDQTTSPQEKAILALYRSLGESDQRDIQSAAEEKKRMRDIEQRLEELTTALADVKKHA
;
A
#
# COMPACT_ATOMS: atom_id res chain seq x y z
N MET A 1 -17.03 -0.88 10.35
CA MET A 1 -17.25 0.56 10.10
C MET A 1 -17.77 0.72 8.69
N GLY A 2 -18.91 1.38 8.49
CA GLY A 2 -19.49 1.57 7.15
C GLY A 2 -18.85 2.75 6.40
N ILE A 3 -19.13 2.86 5.10
CA ILE A 3 -18.64 3.98 4.27
C ILE A 3 -19.16 5.33 4.76
N ASN A 4 -20.39 5.37 5.29
CA ASN A 4 -21.00 6.53 5.92
C ASN A 4 -20.16 7.08 7.09
N ASP A 5 -19.68 6.18 7.96
CA ASP A 5 -18.83 6.54 9.09
C ASP A 5 -17.45 6.99 8.60
N ARG A 6 -16.91 6.32 7.57
CA ARG A 6 -15.58 6.65 7.02
C ARG A 6 -15.57 8.03 6.38
N ILE A 7 -16.63 8.39 5.66
CA ILE A 7 -16.79 9.73 5.09
C ILE A 7 -16.86 10.78 6.19
N ARG A 8 -17.63 10.54 7.25
CA ARG A 8 -17.71 11.45 8.40
C ARG A 8 -16.32 11.66 9.03
N LEU A 9 -15.65 10.55 9.34
CA LEU A 9 -14.36 10.55 10.02
C LEU A 9 -13.27 11.24 9.17
N ALA A 10 -13.25 11.00 7.86
CA ALA A 10 -12.27 11.63 6.97
C ALA A 10 -12.48 13.16 6.82
N ILE A 11 -13.73 13.63 6.91
CA ILE A 11 -14.05 15.06 6.89
C ILE A 11 -13.66 15.71 8.22
N GLU A 12 -13.95 15.06 9.34
CA GLU A 12 -13.57 15.53 10.68
C GLU A 12 -12.05 15.57 10.86
N ALA A 13 -11.32 14.59 10.30
CA ALA A 13 -9.85 14.57 10.30
C ALA A 13 -9.22 15.73 9.51
N ARG A 14 -9.99 16.41 8.65
CA ARG A 14 -9.59 17.63 7.96
C ARG A 14 -9.99 18.91 8.69
N GLU A 15 -10.56 18.79 9.90
CA GLU A 15 -11.09 19.91 10.69
C GLU A 15 -12.17 20.70 9.93
N LEU A 16 -12.88 20.04 9.00
CA LEU A 16 -13.93 20.65 8.19
C LEU A 16 -15.30 20.25 8.70
N SER A 17 -16.26 21.18 8.64
CA SER A 17 -17.67 20.83 8.74
C SER A 17 -18.16 20.17 7.45
N LEU A 18 -19.26 19.40 7.55
CA LEU A 18 -19.92 18.81 6.37
C LEU A 18 -20.30 19.89 5.33
N LYS A 19 -20.68 21.09 5.77
CA LYS A 19 -21.05 22.20 4.87
C LYS A 19 -19.84 22.71 4.09
N GLU A 20 -18.69 22.83 4.74
CA GLU A 20 -17.44 23.24 4.10
C GLU A 20 -16.92 22.16 3.16
N ALA A 21 -16.92 20.90 3.59
CA ALA A 21 -16.52 19.77 2.76
C ALA A 21 -17.37 19.66 1.48
N ALA A 22 -18.69 19.86 1.59
CA ALA A 22 -19.59 19.90 0.44
C ALA A 22 -19.21 21.03 -0.53
N LYS A 23 -18.91 22.23 -0.02
CA LYS A 23 -18.48 23.37 -0.84
C LYS A 23 -17.14 23.10 -1.54
N VAL A 24 -16.15 22.58 -0.81
CA VAL A 24 -14.80 22.28 -1.32
C VAL A 24 -14.85 21.21 -2.42
N CYS A 25 -15.69 20.19 -2.25
CA CYS A 25 -15.82 19.10 -3.22
C CYS A 25 -16.81 19.40 -4.35
N SER A 26 -17.43 20.59 -4.38
CA SER A 26 -18.51 20.92 -5.32
C SER A 26 -19.71 19.95 -5.27
N LEU A 27 -20.05 19.48 -4.07
CA LEU A 27 -21.14 18.54 -3.81
C LEU A 27 -22.31 19.24 -3.10
N SER A 28 -23.52 18.73 -3.27
CA SER A 28 -24.66 19.21 -2.49
C SER A 28 -24.53 18.78 -1.03
N TYR A 29 -24.73 19.73 -0.12
CA TYR A 29 -24.79 19.47 1.33
C TYR A 29 -25.82 18.38 1.68
N SER A 30 -26.99 18.40 1.04
CA SER A 30 -28.03 17.39 1.28
C SER A 30 -27.59 15.98 0.86
N SER A 31 -26.78 15.86 -0.20
CA SER A 31 -26.25 14.57 -0.64
C SER A 31 -25.23 14.04 0.35
N LEU A 32 -24.30 14.90 0.80
CA LEU A 32 -23.30 14.54 1.79
C LEU A 32 -23.93 14.13 3.13
N GLN A 33 -24.96 14.85 3.57
CA GLN A 33 -25.72 14.52 4.78
C GLN A 33 -26.43 13.16 4.66
N ASN A 34 -27.02 12.86 3.50
CA ASN A 34 -27.66 11.56 3.26
C ASN A 34 -26.65 10.40 3.27
N TRP A 35 -25.42 10.62 2.79
CA TRP A 35 -24.37 9.60 2.81
C TRP A 35 -23.87 9.35 4.23
N VAL A 36 -23.56 10.41 4.96
CA VAL A 36 -23.10 10.34 6.35
C VAL A 36 -24.19 9.78 7.28
N GLY A 37 -25.46 10.05 6.99
CA GLY A 37 -26.62 9.49 7.67
C GLY A 37 -27.00 8.07 7.25
N GLY A 38 -26.30 7.47 6.27
CA GLY A 38 -26.59 6.10 5.80
C GLY A 38 -27.92 5.95 5.04
N ILE A 39 -28.57 7.06 4.66
CA ILE A 39 -29.83 7.08 3.92
C ILE A 39 -29.61 6.65 2.46
N ARG A 40 -28.44 6.98 1.91
CA ARG A 40 -28.07 6.68 0.53
C ARG A 40 -26.57 6.45 0.42
N GLU A 41 -26.14 5.59 -0.48
CA GLU A 41 -24.73 5.42 -0.78
C GLU A 41 -24.19 6.51 -1.75
N PRO A 42 -22.94 6.97 -1.56
CA PRO A 42 -22.27 7.90 -2.46
C PRO A 42 -22.02 7.25 -3.82
N ARG A 43 -22.13 8.04 -4.89
CA ARG A 43 -21.76 7.58 -6.24
C ARG A 43 -20.24 7.61 -6.42
N PRO A 44 -19.68 6.84 -7.36
CA PRO A 44 -18.24 6.85 -7.63
C PRO A 44 -17.68 8.25 -7.86
N GLU A 45 -18.41 9.13 -8.56
CA GLU A 45 -17.97 10.50 -8.83
C GLU A 45 -17.83 11.33 -7.56
N ALA A 46 -18.70 11.11 -6.57
CA ALA A 46 -18.63 11.78 -5.28
C ALA A 46 -17.44 11.30 -4.44
N LEU A 47 -17.14 10.00 -4.48
CA LEU A 47 -15.96 9.43 -3.81
C LEU A 47 -14.67 9.96 -4.42
N ILE A 48 -14.62 10.08 -5.76
CA ILE A 48 -13.50 10.71 -6.47
C ILE A 48 -13.37 12.18 -6.08
N ALA A 49 -14.48 12.93 -5.97
CA ALA A 49 -14.46 14.32 -5.55
C ALA A 49 -13.91 14.49 -4.12
N LEU A 50 -14.39 13.68 -3.17
CA LEU A 50 -13.86 13.64 -1.80
C LEU A 50 -12.37 13.29 -1.79
N GLY A 51 -11.97 12.26 -2.53
CA GLY A 51 -10.58 11.82 -2.59
C GLY A 51 -9.63 12.85 -3.22
N SER A 52 -10.07 13.58 -4.25
CA SER A 52 -9.25 14.56 -4.97
C SER A 52 -9.15 15.89 -4.23
N HIS A 53 -10.26 16.42 -3.71
CA HIS A 53 -10.29 17.75 -3.09
C HIS A 53 -9.87 17.73 -1.62
N LEU A 54 -10.16 16.62 -0.91
CA LEU A 54 -9.77 16.46 0.49
C LEU A 54 -8.56 15.55 0.66
N GLY A 55 -7.92 15.11 -0.44
CA GLY A 55 -6.76 14.23 -0.38
C GLY A 55 -7.01 12.93 0.41
N ILE A 56 -8.23 12.39 0.36
CA ILE A 56 -8.60 11.14 1.03
C ILE A 56 -8.24 9.96 0.11
N SER A 57 -7.84 8.84 0.71
CA SER A 57 -7.66 7.57 0.00
C SER A 57 -9.01 6.97 -0.38
N ILE A 58 -9.20 6.72 -1.68
CA ILE A 58 -10.42 6.08 -2.19
C ILE A 58 -10.49 4.63 -1.73
N ASP A 59 -9.36 3.93 -1.70
CA ASP A 59 -9.27 2.55 -1.22
C ASP A 59 -9.73 2.46 0.23
N TRP A 60 -9.22 3.34 1.11
CA TRP A 60 -9.67 3.39 2.50
C TRP A 60 -11.16 3.75 2.63
N LEU A 61 -11.67 4.68 1.82
CA LEU A 61 -13.11 5.01 1.83
C LEU A 61 -13.98 3.81 1.45
N LEU A 62 -13.54 2.94 0.54
CA LEU A 62 -14.29 1.78 0.08
C LEU A 62 -14.14 0.56 1.00
N THR A 63 -12.91 0.24 1.38
CA THR A 63 -12.60 -1.00 2.10
C THR A 63 -12.40 -0.79 3.60
N GLY A 64 -12.07 0.42 4.04
CA GLY A 64 -11.52 0.68 5.38
C GLY A 64 -10.05 0.28 5.51
N GLU A 65 -9.47 -0.21 4.41
CA GLU A 65 -8.12 -0.70 4.15
C GLU A 65 -7.06 0.42 4.17
N GLY A 66 -5.98 0.30 4.93
CA GLY A 66 -4.79 1.16 4.72
C GLY A 66 -4.92 2.62 5.19
N PRO A 67 -4.12 3.56 4.64
CA PRO A 67 -4.08 4.93 5.13
C PRO A 67 -5.29 5.74 4.66
N MET A 68 -5.92 6.46 5.60
CA MET A 68 -7.05 7.35 5.32
C MET A 68 -6.69 8.51 4.38
N MET A 69 -5.51 9.09 4.55
CA MET A 69 -5.07 10.28 3.80
C MET A 69 -4.08 9.88 2.70
N ARG A 70 -4.29 10.42 1.51
CA ARG A 70 -3.37 10.30 0.39
C ARG A 70 -2.08 11.07 0.72
N GLY A 71 -0.96 10.37 0.85
CA GLY A 71 0.32 10.98 1.19
C GLY A 71 0.54 11.27 2.69
N GLY A 72 -0.30 10.76 3.59
CA GLY A 72 0.08 10.67 5.01
C GLY A 72 1.35 9.82 5.16
N PRO A 73 2.10 9.92 6.29
CA PRO A 73 3.20 9.01 6.55
C PRO A 73 2.66 7.61 6.33
N HIS A 74 3.18 6.96 5.30
CA HIS A 74 2.71 5.65 4.92
C HIS A 74 3.01 4.75 6.11
N THR A 75 2.00 4.48 6.94
CA THR A 75 1.97 3.19 7.61
C THR A 75 1.62 2.24 6.49
N ASP A 76 2.66 1.79 5.78
CA ASP A 76 2.64 0.85 4.67
C ASP A 76 2.04 -0.50 5.14
N SER A 77 0.74 -0.53 5.41
CA SER A 77 0.03 -1.76 5.76
C SER A 77 -0.36 -2.57 4.52
N SER A 78 0.43 -2.51 3.46
CA SER A 78 0.17 -3.32 2.26
C SER A 78 1.43 -3.83 1.54
N ASN A 79 2.62 -3.71 2.14
CA ASN A 79 3.78 -4.55 1.76
C ASN A 79 4.96 -4.49 2.76
N ASP A 80 4.72 -4.32 4.06
CA ASP A 80 5.78 -4.49 5.07
C ASP A 80 6.08 -6.00 5.20
N GLN A 81 6.81 -6.54 4.21
CA GLN A 81 7.91 -7.43 4.55
C GLN A 81 8.70 -6.64 5.59
N THR A 82 8.47 -6.98 6.85
CA THR A 82 9.14 -6.47 8.03
C THR A 82 10.53 -5.98 7.69
N THR A 83 10.68 -4.67 7.41
CA THR A 83 12.00 -4.11 7.22
C THR A 83 12.67 -4.11 8.57
N SER A 84 13.36 -5.21 8.86
CA SER A 84 14.13 -5.41 10.08
C SER A 84 14.97 -4.14 10.31
N PRO A 85 15.22 -3.73 11.56
CA PRO A 85 16.15 -2.64 11.85
C PRO A 85 17.47 -2.78 11.06
N GLN A 86 17.87 -4.02 10.79
CA GLN A 86 19.02 -4.34 9.95
C GLN A 86 18.86 -3.95 8.48
N GLU A 87 17.71 -4.19 7.86
CA GLU A 87 17.45 -3.82 6.47
C GLU A 87 17.41 -2.29 6.30
N LYS A 88 16.81 -1.58 7.26
CA LYS A 88 16.84 -0.11 7.29
C LYS A 88 18.26 0.42 7.40
N ALA A 89 19.10 -0.19 8.24
CA ALA A 89 20.51 0.18 8.38
C ALA A 89 21.30 -0.07 7.08
N ILE A 90 21.09 -1.21 6.43
CA ILE A 90 21.74 -1.53 5.14
C ILE A 90 21.31 -0.54 4.06
N LEU A 91 20.02 -0.22 3.96
CA LEU A 91 19.51 0.75 2.99
C LEU A 91 20.07 2.16 3.22
N ALA A 92 20.21 2.58 4.48
CA ALA A 92 20.81 3.87 4.81
C ALA A 92 22.29 3.93 4.37
N LEU A 93 23.06 2.87 4.65
CA LEU A 93 24.46 2.76 4.22
C LEU A 93 24.56 2.73 2.69
N TYR A 94 23.74 1.93 2.02
CA TYR A 94 23.72 1.85 0.56
C TYR A 94 23.49 3.22 -0.09
N ARG A 95 22.51 3.99 0.42
CA ARG A 95 22.18 5.33 -0.08
C ARG A 95 23.29 6.37 0.16
N SER A 96 24.18 6.17 1.14
CA SER A 96 25.30 7.08 1.38
C SER A 96 26.55 6.74 0.56
N LEU A 97 26.55 5.63 -0.18
CA LEU A 97 27.65 5.24 -1.08
C LEU A 97 27.53 5.90 -2.45
N GLY A 98 28.65 5.97 -3.19
CA GLY A 98 28.68 6.45 -4.57
C GLY A 98 28.12 5.43 -5.57
N GLU A 99 27.82 5.88 -6.79
CA GLU A 99 27.21 5.01 -7.82
C GLU A 99 28.06 3.77 -8.17
N SER A 100 29.39 3.89 -8.14
CA SER A 100 30.28 2.75 -8.40
C SER A 100 30.12 1.67 -7.33
N ASP A 101 30.22 2.06 -6.06
CA ASP A 101 30.12 1.14 -4.93
C ASP A 101 28.71 0.51 -4.83
N GLN A 102 27.68 1.30 -5.14
CA GLN A 102 26.31 0.80 -5.22
C GLN A 102 26.15 -0.28 -6.30
N ARG A 103 26.72 -0.06 -7.50
CA ARG A 103 26.70 -1.05 -8.59
C ARG A 103 27.44 -2.33 -8.21
N ASP A 104 28.57 -2.21 -7.52
CA ASP A 104 29.33 -3.37 -7.06
C ASP A 104 28.53 -4.21 -6.05
N ILE A 105 27.89 -3.54 -5.08
CA ILE A 105 27.00 -4.20 -4.11
C ILE A 105 25.82 -4.88 -4.82
N GLN A 106 25.22 -4.21 -5.80
CA GLN A 106 24.11 -4.77 -6.57
C GLN A 106 24.55 -6.01 -7.34
N SER A 107 25.68 -5.95 -8.06
CA SER A 107 26.21 -7.07 -8.82
C SER A 107 26.50 -8.28 -7.91
N ALA A 108 27.12 -8.05 -6.76
CA ALA A 108 27.40 -9.11 -5.79
C ALA A 108 26.11 -9.74 -5.22
N ALA A 109 25.08 -8.92 -4.95
CA ALA A 109 23.79 -9.41 -4.47
C ALA A 109 23.06 -10.25 -5.53
N GLU A 110 23.07 -9.81 -6.79
CA GLU A 110 22.48 -10.52 -7.92
C GLU A 110 23.17 -11.86 -8.18
N GLU A 111 24.50 -11.90 -8.15
CA GLU A 111 25.27 -13.13 -8.31
C GLU A 111 24.95 -14.14 -7.20
N LYS A 112 24.92 -13.69 -5.95
CA LYS A 112 24.61 -14.54 -4.81
C LYS A 112 23.19 -15.09 -4.84
N LYS A 113 22.23 -14.30 -5.33
CA LYS A 113 20.86 -14.75 -5.57
C LYS A 113 20.82 -15.83 -6.66
N ARG A 114 21.47 -15.56 -7.79
CA ARG A 114 21.53 -16.49 -8.93
C ARG A 114 22.16 -17.83 -8.55
N MET A 115 23.21 -17.81 -7.73
CA MET A 115 23.86 -19.03 -7.24
C MET A 115 22.89 -19.89 -6.41
N ARG A 116 22.17 -19.29 -5.45
CA ARG A 116 21.16 -20.01 -4.66
C ARG A 116 20.04 -20.57 -5.52
N ASP A 117 19.54 -19.79 -6.48
CA ASP A 117 18.47 -20.26 -7.38
C ASP A 117 18.92 -21.49 -8.19
N ILE A 118 20.20 -21.53 -8.60
CA ILE A 118 20.79 -22.68 -9.29
C ILE A 118 20.92 -23.87 -8.35
N GLU A 119 21.43 -23.66 -7.13
CA GLU A 119 21.57 -24.71 -6.11
C GLU A 119 20.22 -25.36 -5.79
N GLN A 120 19.16 -24.55 -5.62
CA GLN A 120 17.82 -25.04 -5.35
C GLN A 120 17.26 -25.88 -6.51
N ARG A 121 17.44 -25.42 -7.75
CA ARG A 121 17.03 -26.19 -8.94
C ARG A 121 17.79 -27.50 -9.08
N LEU A 122 19.07 -27.53 -8.71
CA LEU A 122 19.85 -28.77 -8.69
C LEU A 122 19.31 -29.74 -7.66
N GLU A 123 19.01 -29.27 -6.45
CA GLU A 123 18.42 -30.10 -5.39
C GLU A 123 17.07 -30.70 -5.83
N GLU A 124 16.20 -29.89 -6.43
CA GLU A 124 14.91 -30.34 -7.00
C GLU A 124 15.09 -31.42 -8.08
N LEU A 125 16.03 -31.23 -9.01
CA LEU A 125 16.32 -32.21 -10.07
C LEU A 125 16.87 -33.52 -9.51
N THR A 126 17.76 -33.45 -8.51
CA THR A 126 18.30 -34.67 -7.87
C THR A 126 17.21 -35.44 -7.12
N THR A 127 16.28 -34.73 -6.46
CA THR A 127 15.14 -35.33 -5.77
C THR A 127 14.20 -36.01 -6.76
N ALA A 128 13.84 -35.32 -7.85
CA ALA A 128 12.99 -35.87 -8.90
C ALA A 128 13.60 -37.11 -9.57
N LEU A 129 14.91 -37.10 -9.84
CA LEU A 129 15.62 -38.28 -10.39
C LEU A 129 15.66 -39.44 -9.40
N ALA A 130 15.82 -39.18 -8.10
CA ALA A 130 15.79 -40.21 -7.07
C ALA A 130 14.42 -40.89 -6.97
N ASP A 131 13.33 -40.12 -7.13
CA ASP A 131 11.96 -40.65 -7.13
C ASP A 131 11.65 -41.46 -8.39
N VAL A 132 12.11 -41.03 -9.57
CA VAL A 132 11.99 -41.82 -10.81
C VAL A 132 12.73 -43.15 -10.69
N LYS A 133 13.93 -43.15 -10.09
CA LYS A 133 14.73 -44.37 -9.88
C LYS A 133 14.13 -45.32 -8.83
N LYS A 134 13.31 -44.83 -7.90
CA LYS A 134 12.58 -45.66 -6.93
C LYS A 134 11.35 -46.36 -7.53
N HIS A 135 10.81 -45.84 -8.63
CA HIS A 135 9.60 -46.36 -9.28
C HIS A 135 9.87 -47.12 -10.60
N ALA A 136 11.14 -47.33 -10.94
CA ALA A 136 11.61 -48.13 -12.08
C ALA A 136 12.21 -49.46 -11.58
#